data_AF-A0A9P1FR79-F1
#
_entry.id   AF-A0A9P1FR79-F1
#
_cell.length_a   1.000
_cell.length_b   1.000
_cell.length_c   1.000
_cell.angle_alpha   90.00
_cell.angle_beta   90.00
_cell.angle_gamma   90.00
#
_symmetry.space_group_name_H-M   'P 1'
#
loop_
_entity.id
_entity.type
_entity.pdbx_description
1 polymer ?
#
loop_
_entity_poly.entity_id
_entity_poly.type
_entity_poly.pdbx_seq_one_letter_code
_entity_poly.pdbx_strand_id
1 'polypeptide(L)'
;MWSSGYLLIAKKCAWALGGQREGSELNMCIPLCFQLKCNMLALCVFWFLLWSHVVGAPKKQLEPAERLWVQLQKDSKETKKKAGKTVGNRLTKLYKENKLPASDVSELLQAADEAGLEFSNPIPKKRKFEPGKAPELGEAEPEEGCRDKNAARSLDRFLRKNHTWKDLYWAKIPMKNPKKKANDMEEKWMPFLLPHEWLPDYFLQSSPWQEGMPEEGSFCWPAGKFPRARHEPGKAALAQIRSDWDWNCKYFHAPQWNEQKGMCWLCKAKPENWREMTTCPAWERQEQSLDKAEYLHFLADREKEANPLFILPSASNDTMVPDWMHVLDEGTGALAAVQILKELLPLYPGAHVDERVSQLWEHIQILYEEQHWPQDKRLKKLTLKDIVKPKKVPELDGKAHEVRHLCPLLECLCKAKGLHEGSVHQKAVYKVAKYCSKMYKCLEEGNLLELEKAGRKFVSQYMALEAEATSADESEVKLWRSKPKFHVTSHILDLVSLGHNPKHSWNYRDETFAGCMQKLSFRRGGKFEPGMAAEKLLLRWMADIPFLHFAAAIQLFQEP
;
A
#
# COMPACT_ATOMS: atom_id res chain seq x y z
N MET A 1 48.02 15.21 8.95
CA MET A 1 49.01 14.20 8.50
C MET A 1 48.20 12.95 8.14
N TRP A 2 48.03 12.58 6.86
CA TRP A 2 48.99 11.83 6.01
C TRP A 2 49.17 10.37 6.53
N SER A 3 48.63 9.31 5.89
CA SER A 3 48.99 8.63 4.62
C SER A 3 50.04 7.51 4.83
N SER A 4 49.99 6.29 4.25
CA SER A 4 49.29 5.74 3.05
C SER A 4 48.88 4.24 3.30
N GLY A 5 48.41 3.40 2.37
CA GLY A 5 48.22 3.52 0.91
C GLY A 5 47.54 2.30 0.25
N TYR A 6 47.25 2.44 -1.05
CA TYR A 6 46.58 1.45 -1.92
C TYR A 6 47.58 0.62 -2.74
N LEU A 7 47.12 -0.50 -3.34
CA LEU A 7 47.57 -0.86 -4.69
C LEU A 7 46.43 -1.50 -5.53
N LEU A 8 46.06 -0.82 -6.63
CA LEU A 8 45.32 -1.42 -7.75
C LEU A 8 46.29 -2.10 -8.70
N ILE A 9 45.89 -3.22 -9.31
CA ILE A 9 46.32 -3.55 -10.67
C ILE A 9 45.09 -3.93 -11.50
N ALA A 10 44.72 -3.04 -12.43
CA ALA A 10 43.89 -3.37 -13.57
C ALA A 10 44.80 -3.52 -14.80
N LYS A 11 44.51 -4.48 -15.69
CA LYS A 11 45.02 -4.42 -17.07
C LYS A 11 43.92 -4.74 -18.08
N LYS A 12 43.75 -3.80 -19.01
CA LYS A 12 42.90 -3.93 -20.20
C LYS A 12 43.51 -4.93 -21.18
N CYS A 13 42.66 -5.60 -21.96
CA CYS A 13 43.10 -6.16 -23.23
C CYS A 13 43.49 -5.02 -24.19
N ALA A 14 44.61 -5.18 -24.87
CA ALA A 14 44.97 -4.41 -26.06
C ALA A 14 45.40 -5.39 -27.15
N TRP A 15 44.94 -5.14 -28.37
CA TRP A 15 45.23 -5.92 -29.57
C TRP A 15 46.47 -5.29 -30.24
N ALA A 16 47.44 -6.11 -30.71
CA ALA A 16 48.27 -5.90 -31.92
C ALA A 16 49.69 -6.54 -31.85
N LEU A 17 49.97 -7.36 -32.87
CA LEU A 17 51.22 -7.46 -33.66
C LEU A 17 52.58 -7.78 -33.00
N GLY A 18 53.13 -8.95 -33.40
CA GLY A 18 54.49 -9.05 -33.96
C GLY A 18 55.63 -9.54 -33.04
N GLY A 19 56.37 -10.56 -33.49
CA GLY A 19 57.64 -11.02 -32.88
C GLY A 19 57.91 -12.52 -33.07
N GLN A 20 59.13 -12.88 -33.49
CA GLN A 20 59.52 -14.25 -33.90
C GLN A 20 60.39 -14.99 -32.85
N ARG A 21 60.33 -16.35 -32.90
CA ARG A 21 61.39 -17.33 -32.52
C ARG A 21 61.76 -17.40 -31.02
N GLU A 22 62.27 -18.50 -30.45
CA GLU A 22 62.66 -19.85 -30.94
C GLU A 22 62.67 -20.87 -29.78
N GLY A 23 62.36 -22.16 -30.03
CA GLY A 23 62.56 -23.29 -29.09
C GLY A 23 61.66 -23.34 -27.84
N SER A 24 61.32 -24.49 -27.23
CA SER A 24 61.61 -25.90 -27.56
C SER A 24 60.57 -26.84 -26.90
N GLU A 25 60.16 -27.87 -27.63
CA GLU A 25 59.60 -29.16 -27.15
C GLU A 25 58.42 -29.16 -26.14
N LEU A 26 57.20 -29.19 -26.67
CA LEU A 26 56.07 -29.85 -25.99
C LEU A 26 56.11 -31.36 -26.29
N ASN A 27 55.91 -32.20 -25.28
CA ASN A 27 55.47 -33.58 -25.49
C ASN A 27 54.14 -33.85 -24.75
N MET A 28 53.24 -34.51 -25.46
CA MET A 28 51.81 -34.62 -25.17
C MET A 28 51.45 -35.54 -23.99
N CYS A 29 50.31 -35.28 -23.35
CA CYS A 29 49.32 -36.34 -23.09
C CYS A 29 47.90 -35.81 -22.77
N ILE A 30 46.86 -36.49 -23.32
CA ILE A 30 45.46 -36.56 -22.82
C ILE A 30 44.54 -35.31 -23.08
N PRO A 31 43.27 -35.45 -23.55
CA PRO A 31 42.66 -36.53 -24.34
C PRO A 31 41.65 -36.13 -25.46
N LEU A 32 41.31 -37.16 -26.24
CA LEU A 32 40.34 -37.35 -27.32
C LEU A 32 38.87 -36.81 -27.23
N CYS A 33 38.53 -35.82 -26.38
CA CYS A 33 37.12 -35.42 -26.16
C CYS A 33 36.55 -34.33 -27.09
N PHE A 34 37.36 -33.70 -27.96
CA PHE A 34 36.90 -32.54 -28.76
C PHE A 34 36.39 -32.90 -30.17
N GLN A 35 36.69 -34.10 -30.69
CA GLN A 35 36.42 -34.45 -32.09
C GLN A 35 34.94 -34.78 -32.41
N LEU A 36 34.13 -35.16 -31.42
CA LEU A 36 32.73 -35.57 -31.67
C LEU A 36 31.72 -34.41 -31.84
N LYS A 37 32.00 -33.21 -31.29
CA LYS A 37 31.02 -32.10 -31.32
C LYS A 37 30.97 -31.34 -32.65
N CYS A 38 32.01 -31.41 -33.49
CA CYS A 38 32.05 -30.67 -34.74
C CYS A 38 31.23 -31.31 -35.88
N ASN A 39 31.04 -32.63 -35.87
CA ASN A 39 30.37 -33.35 -36.96
C ASN A 39 28.83 -33.23 -36.92
N MET A 40 28.21 -33.01 -35.75
CA MET A 40 26.76 -32.79 -35.68
C MET A 40 26.32 -31.43 -36.25
N LEU A 41 27.13 -30.37 -36.08
CA LEU A 41 26.78 -29.04 -36.59
C LEU A 41 26.74 -29.03 -38.12
N ALA A 42 27.69 -29.72 -38.77
CA ALA A 42 27.76 -29.84 -40.23
C ALA A 42 26.52 -30.53 -40.82
N LEU A 43 26.04 -31.61 -40.19
CA LEU A 43 24.84 -32.34 -40.62
C LEU A 43 23.56 -31.49 -40.50
N CYS A 44 23.39 -30.73 -39.41
CA CYS A 44 22.22 -29.86 -39.24
C CYS A 44 22.15 -28.74 -40.29
N VAL A 45 23.29 -28.13 -40.65
CA VAL A 45 23.34 -27.09 -41.69
C VAL A 45 23.04 -27.68 -43.07
N PHE A 46 23.54 -28.88 -43.38
CA PHE A 46 23.27 -29.54 -44.67
C PHE A 46 21.78 -29.90 -44.85
N TRP A 47 21.09 -30.29 -43.76
CA TRP A 47 19.66 -30.59 -43.79
C TRP A 47 18.79 -29.35 -44.03
N PHE A 48 19.13 -28.20 -43.43
CA PHE A 48 18.42 -26.94 -43.63
C PHE A 48 18.54 -26.40 -45.07
N LEU A 49 19.70 -26.61 -45.73
CA LEU A 49 19.93 -26.20 -47.11
C LEU A 49 19.20 -27.11 -48.13
N LEU A 50 19.00 -28.39 -47.82
CA LEU A 50 18.24 -29.31 -48.67
C LEU A 50 16.72 -29.07 -48.59
N TRP A 51 16.19 -28.69 -47.42
CA TRP A 51 14.75 -28.40 -47.27
C TRP A 51 14.31 -27.09 -47.91
N SER A 52 15.22 -26.13 -48.10
CA SER A 52 14.92 -24.82 -48.70
C SER A 52 14.83 -24.82 -50.24
N HIS A 53 14.95 -25.99 -50.88
CA HIS A 53 14.75 -26.17 -52.33
C HIS A 53 13.59 -27.09 -52.71
N VAL A 54 12.76 -27.52 -51.77
CA VAL A 54 11.46 -28.14 -52.10
C VAL A 54 10.48 -27.05 -52.51
N VAL A 55 10.25 -26.92 -53.82
CA VAL A 55 9.41 -25.88 -54.43
C VAL A 55 7.98 -25.97 -53.89
N GLY A 56 7.61 -25.01 -53.03
CA GLY A 56 6.22 -24.82 -52.62
C GLY A 56 5.39 -24.34 -53.81
N ALA A 57 4.28 -25.04 -54.10
CA ALA A 57 3.33 -24.65 -55.15
C ALA A 57 2.88 -23.19 -54.98
N PRO A 58 2.65 -22.44 -56.07
CA PRO A 58 2.35 -21.02 -56.00
C PRO A 58 1.06 -20.78 -55.22
N LYS A 59 1.17 -20.15 -54.04
CA LYS A 59 0.01 -19.71 -53.27
C LYS A 59 -0.78 -18.70 -54.10
N LYS A 60 -2.02 -19.05 -54.43
CA LYS A 60 -2.98 -18.18 -55.13
C LYS A 60 -2.94 -16.78 -54.50
N GLN A 61 -2.60 -15.76 -55.29
CA GLN A 61 -2.67 -14.38 -54.80
C GLN A 61 -4.14 -14.05 -54.52
N LEU A 62 -4.44 -13.74 -53.25
CA LEU A 62 -5.74 -13.26 -52.84
C LEU A 62 -5.97 -11.85 -53.41
N GLU A 63 -7.20 -11.56 -53.83
CA GLU A 63 -7.61 -10.24 -54.31
C GLU A 63 -7.55 -9.19 -53.17
N PRO A 64 -7.42 -7.87 -53.47
CA PRO A 64 -7.32 -6.83 -52.43
C PRO A 64 -8.47 -6.85 -51.42
N ALA A 65 -9.70 -7.14 -51.87
CA ALA A 65 -10.86 -7.29 -51.00
C ALA A 65 -10.75 -8.51 -50.07
N GLU A 66 -10.26 -9.64 -50.57
CA GLU A 66 -10.01 -10.85 -49.77
C GLU A 66 -8.89 -10.62 -48.74
N ARG A 67 -7.83 -9.88 -49.10
CA ARG A 67 -6.76 -9.48 -48.17
C ARG A 67 -7.29 -8.60 -47.05
N LEU A 68 -8.13 -7.61 -47.38
CA LEU A 68 -8.78 -6.75 -46.38
C LEU A 68 -9.69 -7.58 -45.45
N TRP A 69 -10.46 -8.52 -46.00
CA TRP A 69 -11.35 -9.38 -45.21
C TRP A 69 -10.57 -10.32 -44.28
N VAL A 70 -9.48 -10.92 -44.76
CA VAL A 70 -8.55 -11.73 -43.95
C VAL A 70 -7.88 -10.88 -42.86
N GLN A 71 -7.52 -9.62 -43.14
CA GLN A 71 -6.96 -8.72 -42.14
C GLN A 71 -7.98 -8.34 -41.08
N LEU A 72 -9.20 -7.93 -41.47
CA LEU A 72 -10.30 -7.67 -40.54
C LEU A 72 -10.66 -8.90 -39.69
N GLN A 73 -10.56 -10.11 -40.24
CA GLN A 73 -10.69 -11.34 -39.45
C GLN A 73 -9.57 -11.55 -38.45
N LYS A 74 -8.31 -11.22 -38.79
CA LYS A 74 -7.18 -11.28 -37.84
C LYS A 74 -7.35 -10.24 -36.74
N ASP A 75 -7.62 -8.99 -37.10
CA ASP A 75 -7.82 -7.89 -36.16
C ASP A 75 -9.02 -8.18 -35.23
N SER A 76 -10.10 -8.76 -35.77
CA SER A 76 -11.26 -9.21 -34.98
C SER A 76 -10.90 -10.36 -34.03
N LYS A 77 -10.13 -11.37 -34.48
CA LYS A 77 -9.65 -12.48 -33.63
C LYS A 77 -8.72 -11.97 -32.52
N GLU A 78 -7.80 -11.07 -32.83
CA GLU A 78 -6.87 -10.48 -31.87
C GLU A 78 -7.59 -9.57 -30.86
N THR A 79 -8.55 -8.76 -31.32
CA THR A 79 -9.44 -7.97 -30.46
C THR A 79 -10.25 -8.88 -29.52
N LYS A 80 -10.85 -9.96 -30.04
CA LYS A 80 -11.57 -10.96 -29.22
C LYS A 80 -10.66 -11.63 -28.19
N LYS A 81 -9.44 -12.01 -28.56
CA LYS A 81 -8.43 -12.61 -27.66
C LYS A 81 -8.00 -11.65 -26.56
N LYS A 82 -7.82 -10.35 -26.87
CA LYS A 82 -7.49 -9.30 -25.90
C LYS A 82 -8.65 -9.01 -24.94
N ALA A 83 -9.89 -8.99 -25.45
CA ALA A 83 -11.11 -8.86 -24.65
C ALA A 83 -11.30 -10.07 -23.72
N GLY A 84 -11.15 -11.30 -24.24
CA GLY A 84 -11.20 -12.54 -23.47
C GLY A 84 -10.20 -12.55 -22.31
N LYS A 85 -8.93 -12.22 -22.58
CA LYS A 85 -7.90 -12.08 -21.52
C LYS A 85 -8.29 -11.06 -20.44
N THR A 86 -8.84 -9.91 -20.84
CA THR A 86 -9.31 -8.87 -19.90
C THR A 86 -10.49 -9.35 -19.03
N VAL A 87 -11.46 -10.04 -19.61
CA VAL A 87 -12.63 -10.58 -18.89
C VAL A 87 -12.24 -11.72 -17.96
N GLY A 88 -11.42 -12.67 -18.41
CA GLY A 88 -10.91 -13.77 -17.56
C GLY A 88 -10.11 -13.26 -16.36
N ASN A 89 -9.27 -12.23 -16.57
CA ASN A 89 -8.55 -11.56 -15.49
C ASN A 89 -9.50 -10.89 -14.48
N ARG A 90 -10.56 -10.22 -14.96
CA ARG A 90 -11.59 -9.60 -14.08
C ARG A 90 -12.36 -10.64 -13.27
N LEU A 91 -12.81 -11.74 -13.87
CA LEU A 91 -13.50 -12.83 -13.17
C LEU A 91 -12.60 -13.48 -12.12
N THR A 92 -11.33 -13.74 -12.46
CA THR A 92 -10.32 -14.26 -11.53
C THR A 92 -10.08 -13.29 -10.37
N LYS A 93 -10.02 -11.97 -10.63
CA LYS A 93 -9.90 -10.95 -9.59
C LYS A 93 -11.12 -10.91 -8.66
N LEU A 94 -12.34 -11.00 -9.20
CA LEU A 94 -13.56 -11.08 -8.39
C LEU A 94 -13.59 -12.31 -7.49
N TYR A 95 -12.98 -13.43 -7.89
CA TYR A 95 -12.78 -14.58 -7.00
C TYR A 95 -11.71 -14.34 -5.93
N LYS A 96 -10.54 -13.81 -6.29
CA LYS A 96 -9.43 -13.53 -5.35
C LYS A 96 -9.86 -12.56 -4.24
N GLU A 97 -10.55 -11.49 -4.61
CA GLU A 97 -11.16 -10.51 -3.70
C GLU A 97 -12.41 -11.05 -2.97
N ASN A 98 -12.74 -12.34 -3.18
CA ASN A 98 -13.88 -13.03 -2.59
C ASN A 98 -15.25 -12.36 -2.85
N LYS A 99 -15.39 -11.62 -3.96
CA LYS A 99 -16.61 -10.90 -4.37
C LYS A 99 -17.63 -11.79 -5.09
N LEU A 100 -17.18 -12.78 -5.85
CA LEU A 100 -18.04 -13.83 -6.43
C LEU A 100 -17.71 -15.23 -5.85
N PRO A 101 -18.70 -16.13 -5.70
CA PRO A 101 -18.45 -17.54 -5.40
C PRO A 101 -17.65 -18.25 -6.51
N ALA A 102 -17.03 -19.39 -6.18
CA ALA A 102 -16.37 -20.23 -7.17
C ALA A 102 -17.36 -20.83 -8.19
N SER A 103 -18.60 -21.13 -7.75
CA SER A 103 -19.68 -21.61 -8.62
C SER A 103 -19.97 -20.60 -9.72
N ASP A 104 -20.28 -19.36 -9.35
CA ASP A 104 -20.75 -18.32 -10.26
C ASP A 104 -19.61 -17.89 -11.21
N VAL A 105 -18.36 -17.89 -10.73
CA VAL A 105 -17.18 -17.69 -11.58
C VAL A 105 -17.01 -18.85 -12.56
N SER A 106 -17.28 -20.10 -12.15
CA SER A 106 -17.28 -21.25 -13.06
C SER A 106 -18.40 -21.16 -14.09
N GLU A 107 -19.61 -20.78 -13.68
CA GLU A 107 -20.78 -20.62 -14.56
C GLU A 107 -20.55 -19.47 -15.56
N LEU A 108 -20.00 -18.33 -15.12
CA LEU A 108 -19.63 -17.22 -16.01
C LEU A 108 -18.50 -17.59 -16.99
N LEU A 109 -17.49 -18.35 -16.55
CA LEU A 109 -16.42 -18.85 -17.44
C LEU A 109 -16.94 -19.89 -18.43
N GLN A 110 -17.91 -20.72 -18.04
CA GLN A 110 -18.53 -21.72 -18.91
C GLN A 110 -19.44 -21.05 -19.95
N ALA A 111 -20.37 -20.20 -19.54
CA ALA A 111 -21.27 -19.47 -20.45
C ALA A 111 -20.49 -18.62 -21.46
N ALA A 112 -19.31 -18.12 -21.07
CA ALA A 112 -18.44 -17.38 -21.97
C ALA A 112 -17.66 -18.27 -22.97
N ASP A 113 -17.29 -19.51 -22.61
CA ASP A 113 -16.74 -20.51 -23.54
C ASP A 113 -17.82 -21.04 -24.52
N GLU A 114 -19.06 -21.17 -24.05
CA GLU A 114 -20.25 -21.46 -24.87
C GLU A 114 -20.53 -20.32 -25.87
N ALA A 115 -20.31 -19.06 -25.48
CA ALA A 115 -20.32 -17.89 -26.37
C ALA A 115 -19.09 -17.80 -27.31
N GLY A 116 -18.18 -18.78 -27.30
CA GLY A 116 -17.03 -18.84 -28.21
C GLY A 116 -15.90 -17.85 -27.89
N LEU A 117 -15.77 -17.41 -26.63
CA LEU A 117 -14.68 -16.56 -26.18
C LEU A 117 -13.53 -17.42 -25.64
N GLU A 118 -12.31 -17.24 -26.17
CA GLU A 118 -11.13 -17.97 -25.70
C GLU A 118 -10.57 -17.37 -24.40
N PHE A 119 -10.47 -18.19 -23.35
CA PHE A 119 -9.88 -17.83 -22.06
C PHE A 119 -8.72 -18.75 -21.67
N SER A 120 -7.76 -18.20 -20.92
CA SER A 120 -6.93 -18.98 -19.99
C SER A 120 -7.78 -19.42 -18.80
N ASN A 121 -8.58 -20.47 -18.98
CA ASN A 121 -9.52 -20.94 -17.95
C ASN A 121 -8.76 -21.67 -16.82
N PRO A 122 -8.87 -21.21 -15.55
CA PRO A 122 -8.25 -21.89 -14.41
C PRO A 122 -8.97 -23.19 -14.00
N ILE A 123 -10.21 -23.39 -14.44
CA ILE A 123 -11.00 -24.59 -14.23
C ILE A 123 -10.81 -25.49 -15.46
N PRO A 124 -10.44 -26.77 -15.29
CA PRO A 124 -10.17 -27.64 -16.43
C PRO A 124 -11.42 -27.86 -17.27
N LYS A 125 -11.26 -27.81 -18.60
CA LYS A 125 -12.32 -28.15 -19.57
C LYS A 125 -12.79 -29.58 -19.29
N LYS A 126 -14.02 -29.77 -18.79
CA LYS A 126 -14.73 -31.04 -19.02
C LYS A 126 -14.95 -31.17 -20.54
N ARG A 127 -14.86 -32.39 -21.08
CA ARG A 127 -15.06 -32.64 -22.52
C ARG A 127 -16.39 -32.03 -22.96
N LYS A 128 -16.39 -31.29 -24.07
CA LYS A 128 -17.65 -30.91 -24.72
C LYS A 128 -18.35 -32.20 -25.18
N PHE A 129 -19.66 -32.28 -24.97
CA PHE A 129 -20.48 -33.26 -25.64
C PHE A 129 -20.40 -32.98 -27.14
N GLU A 130 -19.91 -33.94 -27.93
CA GLU A 130 -19.93 -33.85 -29.40
C GLU A 130 -21.31 -34.31 -29.86
N PRO A 131 -22.20 -33.41 -30.34
CA PRO A 131 -23.53 -33.82 -30.80
C PRO A 131 -23.38 -34.73 -32.03
N GLY A 132 -23.62 -36.03 -31.85
CA GLY A 132 -23.51 -37.05 -32.89
C GLY A 132 -22.65 -38.28 -32.55
N LYS A 133 -21.91 -38.30 -31.42
CA LYS A 133 -21.31 -39.55 -30.91
C LYS A 133 -22.21 -40.19 -29.86
N ALA A 134 -22.64 -41.42 -30.13
CA ALA A 134 -23.21 -42.28 -29.10
C ALA A 134 -22.12 -42.64 -28.07
N PRO A 135 -22.44 -42.72 -26.76
CA PRO A 135 -21.49 -43.19 -25.75
C PRO A 135 -21.13 -44.66 -26.01
N GLU A 136 -19.86 -45.02 -25.82
CA GLU A 136 -19.44 -46.42 -25.90
C GLU A 136 -20.02 -47.23 -24.72
N LEU A 137 -20.46 -48.46 -25.00
CA LEU A 137 -21.13 -49.35 -24.06
C LEU A 137 -20.27 -49.63 -22.82
N GLY A 138 -20.54 -48.89 -21.74
CA GLY A 138 -19.84 -49.00 -20.45
C GLY A 138 -19.56 -47.66 -19.77
N GLU A 139 -19.59 -46.55 -20.50
CA GLU A 139 -19.50 -45.22 -19.88
C GLU A 139 -20.88 -44.78 -19.33
N ALA A 140 -20.93 -44.41 -18.05
CA ALA A 140 -22.13 -43.84 -17.44
C ALA A 140 -22.49 -42.51 -18.12
N GLU A 141 -23.79 -42.27 -18.37
CA GLU A 141 -24.21 -41.04 -19.04
C GLU A 141 -23.70 -39.80 -18.30
N PRO A 142 -23.09 -38.83 -19.01
CA PRO A 142 -22.61 -37.61 -18.38
C PRO A 142 -23.81 -36.75 -17.96
N GLU A 143 -24.12 -36.74 -16.66
CA GLU A 143 -25.14 -35.87 -16.04
C GLU A 143 -25.17 -34.48 -16.71
N GLU A 144 -26.30 -34.17 -17.37
CA GLU A 144 -26.50 -32.88 -18.03
C GLU A 144 -26.37 -31.75 -17.01
N GLY A 145 -25.53 -30.74 -17.31
CA GLY A 145 -25.26 -29.64 -16.38
C GLY A 145 -24.45 -30.02 -15.12
N CYS A 146 -23.68 -31.11 -15.12
CA CYS A 146 -22.87 -31.50 -13.95
C CYS A 146 -21.75 -30.48 -13.63
N ARG A 147 -22.11 -29.47 -12.83
CA ARG A 147 -21.26 -28.43 -12.23
C ARG A 147 -19.90 -28.97 -11.77
N ASP A 148 -18.85 -28.14 -11.76
CA ASP A 148 -17.67 -28.46 -10.96
C ASP A 148 -18.06 -28.38 -9.47
N LYS A 149 -18.49 -29.53 -8.93
CA LYS A 149 -18.84 -29.76 -7.51
C LYS A 149 -17.68 -29.36 -6.57
N ASN A 150 -16.47 -29.06 -7.09
CA ASN A 150 -15.30 -28.56 -6.37
C ASN A 150 -14.60 -27.36 -7.07
N ALA A 151 -15.32 -26.44 -7.75
CA ALA A 151 -14.73 -25.28 -8.44
C ALA A 151 -13.70 -24.49 -7.60
N ALA A 152 -13.94 -24.34 -6.30
CA ALA A 152 -13.00 -23.69 -5.37
C ALA A 152 -11.66 -24.44 -5.22
N ARG A 153 -11.66 -25.77 -5.31
CA ARG A 153 -10.47 -26.64 -5.26
C ARG A 153 -9.71 -26.60 -6.59
N SER A 154 -10.44 -26.59 -7.71
CA SER A 154 -9.86 -26.41 -9.05
C SER A 154 -9.10 -25.08 -9.13
N LEU A 155 -9.72 -24.01 -8.62
CA LEU A 155 -9.12 -22.68 -8.59
C LEU A 155 -7.97 -22.55 -7.57
N ASP A 156 -8.05 -23.14 -6.38
CA ASP A 156 -6.94 -23.22 -5.42
C ASP A 156 -5.71 -23.95 -6.01
N ARG A 157 -5.94 -25.08 -6.69
CA ARG A 157 -4.90 -25.81 -7.44
C ARG A 157 -4.32 -24.97 -8.58
N PHE A 158 -5.14 -24.17 -9.27
CA PHE A 158 -4.64 -23.27 -10.31
C PHE A 158 -3.73 -22.18 -9.71
N LEU A 159 -4.12 -21.54 -8.60
CA LEU A 159 -3.31 -20.51 -7.94
C LEU A 159 -1.94 -21.07 -7.52
N ARG A 160 -1.91 -22.27 -6.93
CA ARG A 160 -0.67 -22.99 -6.56
C ARG A 160 0.22 -23.36 -7.75
N LYS A 161 -0.36 -23.61 -8.93
CA LYS A 161 0.39 -24.01 -10.14
C LYS A 161 0.87 -22.84 -11.00
N ASN A 162 0.31 -21.65 -10.81
CA ASN A 162 0.52 -20.50 -11.70
C ASN A 162 0.98 -19.24 -10.96
N HIS A 163 1.42 -19.35 -9.70
CA HIS A 163 2.24 -18.31 -9.07
C HIS A 163 3.70 -18.43 -9.53
N THR A 164 4.39 -17.31 -9.63
CA THR A 164 5.83 -17.23 -9.94
C THR A 164 6.72 -17.16 -8.71
N TRP A 165 6.12 -17.13 -7.52
CA TRP A 165 6.78 -17.16 -6.22
C TRP A 165 7.25 -18.58 -5.88
N LYS A 166 8.20 -18.71 -4.94
CA LYS A 166 8.61 -20.00 -4.35
C LYS A 166 7.53 -20.59 -3.43
N ASP A 167 7.73 -21.86 -3.05
CA ASP A 167 6.89 -22.57 -2.11
C ASP A 167 6.83 -21.89 -0.73
N LEU A 168 5.71 -22.11 -0.03
CA LEU A 168 5.50 -21.60 1.33
C LEU A 168 6.31 -22.42 2.35
N TYR A 169 7.08 -21.72 3.17
CA TYR A 169 7.75 -22.29 4.34
C TYR A 169 6.76 -22.40 5.49
N TRP A 170 6.94 -23.38 6.37
CA TRP A 170 6.04 -23.61 7.50
C TRP A 170 6.82 -23.66 8.80
N ALA A 171 6.34 -22.92 9.80
CA ALA A 171 6.87 -22.95 11.16
C ALA A 171 5.72 -23.12 12.15
N LYS A 172 6.00 -23.75 13.29
CA LYS A 172 5.10 -23.68 14.43
C LYS A 172 5.26 -22.34 15.12
N ILE A 173 4.17 -21.59 15.25
CA ILE A 173 4.13 -20.31 15.96
C ILE A 173 3.19 -20.48 17.17
N PRO A 174 3.61 -20.05 18.39
CA PRO A 174 2.74 -20.07 19.55
C PRO A 174 1.65 -18.99 19.39
N MET A 175 0.38 -19.39 19.41
CA MET A 175 -0.77 -18.50 19.24
C MET A 175 -1.71 -18.58 20.43
N LYS A 176 -2.23 -17.43 20.91
CA LYS A 176 -3.29 -17.39 21.93
C LYS A 176 -4.53 -18.13 21.42
N ASN A 177 -5.03 -19.10 22.17
CA ASN A 177 -6.25 -19.81 21.80
C ASN A 177 -7.50 -19.00 22.22
N PRO A 178 -8.29 -18.44 21.28
CA PRO A 178 -9.39 -17.53 21.61
C PRO A 178 -10.60 -18.22 22.25
N LYS A 179 -10.62 -19.55 22.37
CA LYS A 179 -11.71 -20.33 22.99
C LYS A 179 -11.42 -20.77 24.42
N LYS A 180 -10.22 -20.52 24.93
CA LYS A 180 -9.79 -20.91 26.27
C LYS A 180 -9.48 -19.66 27.11
N LYS A 181 -9.25 -19.85 28.41
CA LYS A 181 -8.92 -18.75 29.33
C LYS A 181 -7.68 -17.99 28.83
N ALA A 182 -7.59 -16.71 29.20
CA ALA A 182 -6.43 -15.88 28.89
C ALA A 182 -5.13 -16.60 29.29
N ASN A 183 -4.16 -16.55 28.37
CA ASN A 183 -2.81 -17.15 28.45
C ASN A 183 -2.66 -18.62 28.05
N ASP A 184 -3.68 -19.34 27.57
CA ASP A 184 -3.41 -20.62 26.87
C ASP A 184 -2.85 -20.36 25.45
N MET A 185 -1.64 -20.87 25.20
CA MET A 185 -0.88 -20.72 23.97
C MET A 185 -0.81 -22.08 23.26
N GLU A 186 -1.31 -22.15 22.03
CA GLU A 186 -1.28 -23.36 21.22
C GLU A 186 -0.29 -23.18 20.06
N GLU A 187 0.59 -24.17 19.83
CA GLU A 187 1.42 -24.19 18.62
C GLU A 187 0.55 -24.39 17.39
N LYS A 188 0.58 -23.44 16.45
CA LYS A 188 -0.08 -23.58 15.14
C LYS A 188 0.96 -23.54 14.03
N TRP A 189 0.85 -24.46 13.08
CA TRP A 189 1.57 -24.37 11.82
C TRP A 189 1.10 -23.13 11.06
N MET A 190 2.03 -22.23 10.78
CA MET A 190 1.80 -20.99 10.04
C MET A 190 2.73 -20.97 8.82
N PRO A 191 2.19 -20.65 7.63
CA PRO A 191 3.00 -20.46 6.43
C PRO A 191 3.64 -19.08 6.43
N PHE A 192 4.83 -18.98 5.86
CA PHE A 192 5.56 -17.73 5.66
C PHE A 192 6.41 -17.80 4.38
N LEU A 193 6.91 -16.63 3.97
CA LEU A 193 7.79 -16.46 2.82
C LEU A 193 9.09 -15.83 3.29
N LEU A 194 10.22 -16.34 2.81
CA LEU A 194 11.54 -15.81 3.16
C LEU A 194 11.79 -14.50 2.39
N PRO A 195 12.02 -13.35 3.08
CA PRO A 195 12.12 -12.05 2.41
C PRO A 195 13.16 -12.00 1.28
N HIS A 196 14.32 -12.63 1.49
CA HIS A 196 15.41 -12.66 0.51
C HIS A 196 15.08 -13.42 -0.80
N GLU A 197 13.99 -14.18 -0.83
CA GLU A 197 13.59 -14.98 -1.99
C GLU A 197 12.57 -14.31 -2.91
N TRP A 198 11.90 -13.26 -2.44
CA TRP A 198 10.87 -12.56 -3.21
C TRP A 198 11.07 -11.04 -3.27
N LEU A 199 11.75 -10.43 -2.29
CA LEU A 199 12.09 -9.00 -2.35
C LEU A 199 12.90 -8.61 -3.59
N PRO A 200 13.89 -9.39 -4.08
CA PRO A 200 14.61 -9.03 -5.31
C PRO A 200 13.69 -8.94 -6.52
N ASP A 201 12.83 -9.95 -6.73
CA ASP A 201 11.90 -10.00 -7.86
C ASP A 201 10.78 -8.94 -7.74
N TYR A 202 10.40 -8.57 -6.51
CA TYR A 202 9.50 -7.43 -6.22
C TYR A 202 10.16 -6.10 -6.60
N PHE A 203 11.38 -5.82 -6.17
CA PHE A 203 12.07 -4.58 -6.54
C PHE A 203 12.44 -4.47 -8.04
N LEU A 204 12.34 -5.57 -8.81
CA LEU A 204 12.49 -5.56 -10.27
C LEU A 204 11.19 -5.29 -11.04
N GLN A 205 10.02 -5.38 -10.41
CA GLN A 205 8.75 -5.00 -11.04
C GLN A 205 8.64 -3.46 -11.16
N SER A 206 7.89 -2.98 -12.15
CA SER A 206 7.65 -1.56 -12.34
C SER A 206 6.73 -0.93 -11.29
N SER A 207 5.81 -1.70 -10.69
CA SER A 207 4.85 -1.20 -9.69
C SER A 207 5.47 -1.02 -8.29
N PRO A 208 6.31 -1.92 -7.74
CA PRO A 208 6.96 -1.71 -6.45
C PRO A 208 7.93 -0.52 -6.44
N TRP A 209 8.50 -0.18 -7.60
CA TRP A 209 9.26 1.06 -7.76
C TRP A 209 8.36 2.28 -7.53
N GLN A 210 7.12 2.27 -8.04
CA GLN A 210 6.11 3.31 -7.77
C GLN A 210 5.60 3.27 -6.32
N GLU A 211 5.42 2.08 -5.73
CA GLU A 211 5.04 1.89 -4.32
C GLU A 211 6.15 2.34 -3.34
N GLY A 212 7.41 2.34 -3.79
CA GLY A 212 8.58 2.84 -3.06
C GLY A 212 8.98 4.28 -3.37
N MET A 213 8.47 4.90 -4.44
CA MET A 213 8.68 6.33 -4.71
C MET A 213 8.03 7.18 -3.61
N PRO A 214 8.70 8.23 -3.11
CA PRO A 214 8.09 9.13 -2.14
C PRO A 214 6.94 9.92 -2.82
N GLU A 215 5.97 10.39 -2.04
CA GLU A 215 4.75 11.02 -2.60
C GLU A 215 5.07 12.33 -3.34
N GLU A 216 4.23 12.73 -4.30
CA GLU A 216 4.28 14.05 -4.92
C GLU A 216 4.25 15.18 -3.86
N GLY A 217 5.14 16.16 -4.01
CA GLY A 217 5.40 17.21 -3.01
C GLY A 217 6.32 16.78 -1.84
N SER A 218 6.84 15.56 -1.84
CA SER A 218 7.99 15.19 -1.01
C SER A 218 9.28 15.82 -1.55
N PHE A 219 10.23 16.10 -0.64
CA PHE A 219 11.54 16.59 -1.06
C PHE A 219 12.39 15.41 -1.55
N CYS A 220 12.20 15.04 -2.81
CA CYS A 220 13.16 14.18 -3.50
C CYS A 220 14.56 14.82 -3.39
N TRP A 221 15.57 14.03 -3.05
CA TRP A 221 16.95 14.40 -3.34
C TRP A 221 17.03 14.86 -4.81
N PRO A 222 17.80 15.93 -5.14
CA PRO A 222 17.80 16.49 -6.47
C PRO A 222 17.98 15.39 -7.51
N ALA A 223 17.24 15.45 -8.62
CA ALA A 223 17.31 14.50 -9.72
C ALA A 223 18.63 14.63 -10.52
N GLY A 224 19.76 14.65 -9.83
CA GLY A 224 21.09 14.47 -10.37
C GLY A 224 21.19 13.05 -10.90
N LYS A 225 20.82 12.90 -12.18
CA LYS A 225 21.05 11.75 -13.06
C LYS A 225 21.46 10.50 -12.30
N PHE A 226 20.47 9.76 -11.74
CA PHE A 226 20.74 8.42 -11.25
C PHE A 226 21.45 7.66 -12.39
N PRO A 227 22.73 7.26 -12.21
CA PRO A 227 23.40 6.49 -13.26
C PRO A 227 22.55 5.25 -13.49
N ARG A 228 22.34 4.86 -14.75
CA ARG A 228 21.56 3.66 -15.10
C ARG A 228 22.12 2.49 -14.29
N ALA A 229 21.44 2.13 -13.21
CA ALA A 229 22.06 1.35 -12.15
C ALA A 229 22.25 -0.05 -12.72
N ARG A 230 23.52 -0.49 -12.83
CA ARG A 230 23.78 -1.92 -12.95
C ARG A 230 23.18 -2.54 -11.69
N HIS A 231 22.36 -3.58 -11.85
CA HIS A 231 21.72 -4.27 -10.74
C HIS A 231 22.77 -4.90 -9.83
N GLU A 232 23.25 -4.15 -8.84
CA GLU A 232 23.87 -4.73 -7.65
C GLU A 232 22.75 -5.11 -6.67
N PRO A 233 22.79 -6.33 -6.09
CA PRO A 233 21.84 -6.69 -5.04
C PRO A 233 22.01 -5.75 -3.84
N GLY A 234 20.89 -5.33 -3.24
CA GLY A 234 20.88 -4.41 -2.11
C GLY A 234 21.70 -4.95 -0.93
N LYS A 235 22.76 -4.23 -0.55
CA LYS A 235 23.72 -4.65 0.50
C LYS A 235 23.20 -4.41 1.93
N ALA A 236 22.13 -3.65 2.08
CA ALA A 236 21.44 -3.37 3.34
C ALA A 236 19.99 -2.97 3.06
N ALA A 237 19.13 -3.07 4.08
CA ALA A 237 17.78 -2.52 4.08
C ALA A 237 17.60 -1.62 5.30
N LEU A 238 17.02 -0.43 5.09
CA LEU A 238 16.60 0.44 6.19
C LEU A 238 15.16 0.08 6.55
N ALA A 239 14.92 -0.29 7.81
CA ALA A 239 13.59 -0.59 8.32
C ALA A 239 13.07 0.58 9.16
N GLN A 240 11.88 1.08 8.83
CA GLN A 240 11.12 2.01 9.66
C GLN A 240 9.91 1.28 10.24
N ILE A 241 9.60 1.56 11.50
CA ILE A 241 8.36 1.15 12.14
C ILE A 241 7.31 2.23 11.84
N ARG A 242 6.28 1.87 11.08
CA ARG A 242 5.10 2.71 10.83
C ARG A 242 3.86 1.96 11.34
N SER A 243 3.13 2.61 12.22
CA SER A 243 2.02 2.02 12.98
C SER A 243 1.15 3.13 13.56
N ASP A 244 -0.12 2.85 13.77
CA ASP A 244 -1.00 3.75 14.51
C ASP A 244 -0.69 3.69 16.03
N TRP A 245 -1.35 4.54 16.81
CA TRP A 245 -1.18 4.55 18.26
C TRP A 245 -1.59 3.21 18.89
N ASP A 246 -2.72 2.61 18.50
CA ASP A 246 -3.20 1.38 19.15
C ASP A 246 -2.22 0.20 18.94
N TRP A 247 -1.67 0.07 17.73
CA TRP A 247 -0.63 -0.90 17.43
C TRP A 247 0.64 -0.64 18.27
N ASN A 248 1.07 0.61 18.41
CA ASN A 248 2.21 0.96 19.27
C ASN A 248 1.95 0.64 20.76
N CYS A 249 0.75 0.90 21.28
CA CYS A 249 0.33 0.49 22.62
C CYS A 249 0.36 -1.03 22.80
N LYS A 250 -0.07 -1.76 21.78
CA LYS A 250 -0.23 -3.22 21.82
C LYS A 250 1.10 -3.99 21.69
N TYR A 251 2.02 -3.52 20.86
CA TYR A 251 3.25 -4.24 20.52
C TYR A 251 4.53 -3.63 21.09
N PHE A 252 4.60 -2.31 21.27
CA PHE A 252 5.76 -1.64 21.90
C PHE A 252 5.46 -1.11 23.30
N HIS A 253 4.25 -1.37 23.81
CA HIS A 253 3.77 -0.89 25.10
C HIS A 253 3.85 0.63 25.26
N ALA A 254 3.69 1.37 24.16
CA ALA A 254 3.45 2.81 24.22
C ALA A 254 2.31 3.14 25.20
N PRO A 255 2.34 4.29 25.87
CA PRO A 255 1.31 4.61 26.85
C PRO A 255 -0.03 4.93 26.19
N GLN A 256 -1.11 4.61 26.90
CA GLN A 256 -2.44 5.05 26.51
C GLN A 256 -2.62 6.54 26.84
N TRP A 257 -3.44 7.23 26.06
CA TRP A 257 -3.62 8.69 26.14
C TRP A 257 -4.20 9.19 27.48
N ASN A 258 -4.75 8.29 28.30
CA ASN A 258 -5.33 8.56 29.62
C ASN A 258 -4.48 8.00 30.78
N GLU A 259 -3.27 7.52 30.51
CA GLU A 259 -2.44 6.83 31.49
C GLU A 259 -1.67 7.83 32.37
N GLN A 260 -1.93 7.79 33.69
CA GLN A 260 -1.44 8.80 34.63
C GLN A 260 0.07 8.78 34.85
N LYS A 261 0.71 7.60 34.69
CA LYS A 261 2.17 7.47 34.77
C LYS A 261 2.90 8.21 33.64
N GLY A 262 2.23 8.45 32.52
CA GLY A 262 2.74 9.13 31.32
C GLY A 262 1.89 8.72 30.12
N MET A 263 1.67 9.66 29.18
CA MET A 263 0.72 9.52 28.06
C MET A 263 1.36 9.76 26.68
N CYS A 264 2.69 9.84 26.60
CA CYS A 264 3.44 9.94 25.34
C CYS A 264 4.66 9.00 25.37
N TRP A 265 5.02 8.39 24.24
CA TRP A 265 6.23 7.56 24.12
C TRP A 265 7.49 8.37 23.75
N LEU A 266 7.32 9.64 23.37
CA LEU A 266 8.42 10.52 22.96
C LEU A 266 8.92 11.43 24.10
N CYS A 267 8.09 11.70 25.11
CA CYS A 267 8.43 12.63 26.19
C CYS A 267 7.64 12.38 27.48
N LYS A 268 8.04 13.07 28.55
CA LYS A 268 7.54 12.97 29.93
C LYS A 268 6.14 13.57 30.16
N ALA A 269 5.32 13.68 29.12
CA ALA A 269 3.98 14.24 29.18
C ALA A 269 2.97 13.35 29.92
N LYS A 270 2.09 13.98 30.70
CA LYS A 270 1.06 13.37 31.54
C LYS A 270 -0.33 13.98 31.26
N PRO A 271 -1.44 13.30 31.66
CA PRO A 271 -2.81 13.82 31.49
C PRO A 271 -3.06 15.21 32.10
N GLU A 272 -2.29 15.59 33.11
CA GLU A 272 -2.33 16.89 33.79
C GLU A 272 -1.61 18.02 33.02
N ASN A 273 -0.42 17.78 32.46
CA ASN A 273 0.45 18.83 31.91
C ASN A 273 0.58 18.85 30.37
N TRP A 274 0.01 17.86 29.65
CA TRP A 274 0.23 17.74 28.21
C TRP A 274 -0.22 18.97 27.41
N ARG A 275 -1.20 19.75 27.89
CA ARG A 275 -1.66 20.99 27.24
C ARG A 275 -0.61 22.09 27.30
N GLU A 276 -0.01 22.31 28.46
CA GLU A 276 1.08 23.29 28.64
C GLU A 276 2.26 22.91 27.74
N MET A 277 2.67 21.64 27.80
CA MET A 277 3.70 21.10 26.92
C MET A 277 3.32 21.27 25.44
N THR A 278 2.06 21.03 25.04
CA THR A 278 1.61 21.18 23.64
C THR A 278 1.97 22.56 23.06
N THR A 279 1.87 23.62 23.86
CA THR A 279 2.17 25.00 23.48
C THR A 279 3.60 25.47 23.75
N CYS A 280 4.42 24.72 24.50
CA CYS A 280 5.79 25.15 24.80
C CYS A 280 6.69 25.15 23.55
N PRO A 281 7.81 25.90 23.55
CA PRO A 281 8.81 25.85 22.48
C PRO A 281 9.39 24.45 22.23
N ALA A 282 9.90 24.21 21.03
CA ALA A 282 10.47 22.91 20.65
C ALA A 282 11.63 22.48 21.57
N TRP A 283 12.51 23.42 21.96
CA TRP A 283 13.65 23.13 22.85
C TRP A 283 13.21 22.66 24.24
N GLU A 284 12.17 23.27 24.82
CA GLU A 284 11.63 22.90 26.13
C GLU A 284 10.97 21.51 26.07
N ARG A 285 10.27 21.19 24.97
CA ARG A 285 9.75 19.84 24.73
C ARG A 285 10.87 18.81 24.55
N GLN A 286 11.97 19.20 23.92
CA GLN A 286 13.13 18.35 23.69
C GLN A 286 13.85 18.01 25.00
N GLU A 287 13.97 18.95 25.94
CA GLU A 287 14.46 18.68 27.31
C GLU A 287 13.59 17.67 28.08
N GLN A 288 12.29 17.59 27.74
CA GLN A 288 11.35 16.62 28.29
C GLN A 288 11.25 15.32 27.49
N SER A 289 12.02 15.16 26.40
CA SER A 289 12.01 13.93 25.61
C SER A 289 12.53 12.73 26.42
N LEU A 290 12.12 11.54 25.99
CA LEU A 290 12.59 10.27 26.53
C LEU A 290 13.65 9.71 25.60
N ASP A 291 14.84 9.41 26.10
CA ASP A 291 15.77 8.56 25.36
C ASP A 291 15.38 7.07 25.45
N LYS A 292 16.11 6.20 24.73
CA LYS A 292 15.87 4.75 24.73
C LYS A 292 15.96 4.12 26.13
N ALA A 293 16.90 4.54 26.97
CA ALA A 293 17.06 4.00 28.32
C ALA A 293 15.92 4.49 29.23
N GLU A 294 15.58 5.79 29.17
CA GLU A 294 14.45 6.37 29.90
C GLU A 294 13.12 5.71 29.50
N TYR A 295 12.91 5.44 28.21
CA TYR A 295 11.71 4.73 27.75
C TYR A 295 11.66 3.28 28.25
N LEU A 296 12.79 2.56 28.28
CA LEU A 296 12.86 1.21 28.83
C LEU A 296 12.63 1.18 30.35
N HIS A 297 13.14 2.17 31.09
CA HIS A 297 12.82 2.37 32.50
C HIS A 297 11.33 2.68 32.70
N PHE A 298 10.75 3.55 31.88
CA PHE A 298 9.31 3.85 31.88
C PHE A 298 8.42 2.62 31.59
N LEU A 299 8.88 1.68 30.75
CA LEU A 299 8.20 0.39 30.57
C LEU A 299 8.28 -0.49 31.83
N ALA A 300 9.46 -0.58 32.46
CA ALA A 300 9.64 -1.33 33.70
C ALA A 300 8.77 -0.77 34.85
N ASP A 301 8.73 0.55 35.03
CA ASP A 301 7.88 1.25 36.00
C ASP A 301 6.38 1.06 35.76
N ARG A 302 5.99 0.66 34.54
CA ARG A 302 4.61 0.33 34.14
C ARG A 302 4.32 -1.17 34.14
N GLU A 303 5.24 -1.98 34.65
CA GLU A 303 5.16 -3.45 34.66
C GLU A 303 4.87 -3.97 33.24
N LYS A 304 5.69 -3.51 32.27
CA LYS A 304 5.67 -3.93 30.86
C LYS A 304 7.02 -4.49 30.47
N GLU A 305 7.00 -5.66 29.85
CA GLU A 305 8.19 -6.23 29.23
C GLU A 305 8.57 -5.40 28.00
N ALA A 306 9.86 -5.13 27.81
CA ALA A 306 10.33 -4.46 26.61
C ALA A 306 10.18 -5.37 25.38
N ASN A 307 9.70 -4.83 24.25
CA ASN A 307 9.67 -5.58 23.00
C ASN A 307 11.10 -5.99 22.60
N PRO A 308 11.37 -7.26 22.24
CA PRO A 308 12.70 -7.73 21.82
C PRO A 308 13.35 -6.94 20.68
N LEU A 309 12.58 -6.22 19.86
CA LEU A 309 13.11 -5.32 18.83
C LEU A 309 13.98 -4.20 19.43
N PHE A 310 13.75 -3.76 20.67
CA PHE A 310 14.61 -2.78 21.35
C PHE A 310 16.02 -3.31 21.68
N ILE A 311 16.30 -4.62 21.51
CA ILE A 311 17.66 -5.17 21.56
C ILE A 311 18.49 -4.66 20.37
N LEU A 312 17.85 -4.34 19.23
CA LEU A 312 18.55 -3.82 18.06
C LEU A 312 19.12 -2.43 18.37
N PRO A 313 20.41 -2.14 18.04
CA PRO A 313 21.06 -0.88 18.40
C PRO A 313 20.28 0.36 17.96
N SER A 314 19.78 0.35 16.72
CA SER A 314 19.06 1.48 16.11
C SER A 314 17.56 1.53 16.43
N ALA A 315 17.00 0.57 17.18
CA ALA A 315 15.59 0.61 17.57
C ALA A 315 15.42 1.35 18.90
N SER A 316 14.73 2.48 18.88
CA SER A 316 14.35 3.30 20.05
C SER A 316 12.87 3.70 19.96
N ASN A 317 12.36 4.36 21.00
CA ASN A 317 11.05 5.01 20.95
C ASN A 317 10.93 6.05 19.82
N ASP A 318 12.02 6.71 19.39
CA ASP A 318 12.03 7.62 18.24
C ASP A 318 11.77 6.90 16.90
N THR A 319 12.07 5.60 16.82
CA THR A 319 11.74 4.81 15.62
C THR A 319 10.24 4.55 15.45
N MET A 320 9.45 4.75 16.52
CA MET A 320 7.99 4.80 16.47
C MET A 320 7.54 6.22 16.05
N VAL A 321 7.85 6.60 14.82
CA VAL A 321 7.59 7.95 14.30
C VAL A 321 6.08 8.22 14.28
N PRO A 322 5.58 9.33 14.86
CA PRO A 322 4.17 9.69 14.75
C PRO A 322 3.77 9.93 13.30
N ASP A 323 2.63 9.36 12.91
CA ASP A 323 2.13 9.46 11.55
C ASP A 323 1.13 10.62 11.42
N TRP A 324 1.23 11.38 10.32
CA TRP A 324 0.34 12.51 10.07
C TRP A 324 -1.13 12.11 9.97
N MET A 325 -1.40 10.92 9.41
CA MET A 325 -2.73 10.48 9.02
C MET A 325 -3.62 10.25 10.26
N HIS A 326 -3.18 9.44 11.23
CA HIS A 326 -3.98 9.23 12.44
C HIS A 326 -3.92 10.45 13.39
N VAL A 327 -2.81 11.20 13.43
CA VAL A 327 -2.65 12.31 14.39
C VAL A 327 -3.41 13.57 13.95
N LEU A 328 -3.39 13.91 12.67
CA LEU A 328 -4.05 15.08 12.12
C LEU A 328 -5.29 14.73 11.31
N ASP A 329 -5.17 13.95 10.24
CA ASP A 329 -6.29 13.72 9.30
C ASP A 329 -7.48 13.04 10.01
N GLU A 330 -7.24 11.99 10.80
CA GLU A 330 -8.24 11.32 11.67
C GLU A 330 -8.20 11.81 13.13
N GLY A 331 -7.62 12.98 13.36
CA GLY A 331 -7.32 13.48 14.69
C GLY A 331 -7.66 14.95 14.85
N THR A 332 -6.64 15.79 14.97
CA THR A 332 -6.82 17.22 15.23
C THR A 332 -7.50 17.96 14.08
N GLY A 333 -7.28 17.53 12.83
CA GLY A 333 -7.94 18.04 11.63
C GLY A 333 -9.43 17.66 11.59
N ALA A 334 -9.76 16.37 11.71
CA ALA A 334 -11.15 15.90 11.75
C ALA A 334 -11.98 16.57 12.86
N LEU A 335 -11.39 16.70 14.05
CA LEU A 335 -12.01 17.33 15.22
C LEU A 335 -12.24 18.82 15.01
N ALA A 336 -11.23 19.56 14.55
CA ALA A 336 -11.38 20.99 14.26
C ALA A 336 -12.38 21.23 13.12
N ALA A 337 -12.33 20.43 12.05
CA ALA A 337 -13.24 20.55 10.91
C ALA A 337 -14.70 20.46 11.35
N VAL A 338 -15.09 19.45 12.12
CA VAL A 338 -16.49 19.27 12.52
C VAL A 338 -16.97 20.31 13.54
N GLN A 339 -16.10 20.78 14.45
CA GLN A 339 -16.44 21.86 15.38
C GLN A 339 -16.67 23.18 14.62
N ILE A 340 -15.82 23.49 13.64
CA ILE A 340 -16.02 24.61 12.72
C ILE A 340 -17.34 24.46 11.95
N LEU A 341 -17.64 23.29 11.40
CA LEU A 341 -18.90 23.03 10.70
C LEU A 341 -20.12 23.19 11.63
N LYS A 342 -19.98 22.83 12.91
CA LYS A 342 -21.03 23.00 13.94
C LYS A 342 -21.26 24.48 14.29
N GLU A 343 -20.21 25.30 14.38
CA GLU A 343 -20.32 26.77 14.54
C GLU A 343 -20.94 27.47 13.32
N LEU A 344 -20.67 26.95 12.12
CA LEU A 344 -21.20 27.50 10.87
C LEU A 344 -22.69 27.14 10.65
N LEU A 345 -23.15 26.02 11.21
CA LEU A 345 -24.48 25.46 10.94
C LEU A 345 -25.66 26.40 11.24
N PRO A 346 -25.65 27.24 12.31
CA PRO A 346 -26.70 28.25 12.54
C PRO A 346 -26.76 29.35 11.47
N LEU A 347 -25.71 29.54 10.66
CA LEU A 347 -25.56 30.60 9.66
C LEU A 347 -25.97 30.15 8.24
N TYR A 348 -26.58 28.97 8.10
CA TYR A 348 -27.21 28.51 6.87
C TYR A 348 -28.73 28.64 6.95
N PRO A 349 -29.41 28.94 5.82
CA PRO A 349 -30.86 29.00 5.77
C PRO A 349 -31.47 27.60 6.00
N GLY A 350 -32.66 27.58 6.60
CA GLY A 350 -33.40 26.36 6.94
C GLY A 350 -34.14 26.51 8.27
N ALA A 351 -35.40 26.08 8.30
CA ALA A 351 -36.18 25.96 9.53
C ALA A 351 -35.65 24.81 10.38
N HIS A 352 -35.28 23.70 9.74
CA HIS A 352 -34.80 22.49 10.40
C HIS A 352 -33.28 22.31 10.26
N VAL A 353 -32.66 21.59 11.21
CA VAL A 353 -31.21 21.42 11.24
C VAL A 353 -30.72 20.61 10.02
N ASP A 354 -31.48 19.61 9.57
CA ASP A 354 -31.16 18.82 8.38
C ASP A 354 -31.13 19.64 7.07
N GLU A 355 -31.99 20.66 6.96
CA GLU A 355 -31.98 21.60 5.83
C GLU A 355 -30.68 22.42 5.84
N ARG A 356 -30.29 22.93 7.01
CA ARG A 356 -29.03 23.68 7.18
C ARG A 356 -27.80 22.83 6.90
N VAL A 357 -27.82 21.53 7.27
CA VAL A 357 -26.75 20.59 6.93
C VAL A 357 -26.70 20.36 5.42
N SER A 358 -27.85 20.25 4.76
CA SER A 358 -27.94 20.08 3.30
C SER A 358 -27.38 21.31 2.55
N GLN A 359 -27.71 22.52 3.02
CA GLN A 359 -27.18 23.78 2.48
C GLN A 359 -25.68 23.99 2.75
N LEU A 360 -25.19 23.58 3.93
CA LEU A 360 -23.75 23.52 4.22
C LEU A 360 -23.03 22.52 3.32
N TRP A 361 -23.66 21.38 3.03
CA TRP A 361 -23.09 20.35 2.16
C TRP A 361 -22.99 20.80 0.71
N GLU A 362 -24.02 21.46 0.19
CA GLU A 362 -24.05 22.07 -1.14
C GLU A 362 -22.90 23.09 -1.30
N HIS A 363 -22.71 23.99 -0.33
CA HIS A 363 -21.62 24.96 -0.34
C HIS A 363 -20.22 24.29 -0.29
N ILE A 364 -20.07 23.17 0.41
CA ILE A 364 -18.83 22.37 0.38
C ILE A 364 -18.59 21.77 -1.01
N GLN A 365 -19.63 21.28 -1.70
CA GLN A 365 -19.49 20.76 -3.07
C GLN A 365 -19.07 21.86 -4.05
N ILE A 366 -19.67 23.05 -3.96
CA ILE A 366 -19.28 24.22 -4.78
C ILE A 366 -17.80 24.54 -4.57
N LEU A 367 -17.32 24.64 -3.33
CA LEU A 367 -15.91 24.92 -3.04
C LEU A 367 -14.96 23.82 -3.55
N TYR A 368 -15.38 22.55 -3.57
CA TYR A 368 -14.59 21.47 -4.19
C TYR A 368 -14.48 21.64 -5.72
N GLU A 369 -15.49 22.19 -6.38
CA GLU A 369 -15.50 22.43 -7.83
C GLU A 369 -14.68 23.67 -8.22
N GLU A 370 -14.87 24.78 -7.48
CA GLU A 370 -14.11 26.02 -7.64
C GLU A 370 -12.60 25.82 -7.45
N GLN A 371 -12.20 24.96 -6.50
CA GLN A 371 -10.78 24.63 -6.25
C GLN A 371 -10.30 23.39 -7.03
N HIS A 372 -11.12 22.88 -7.96
CA HIS A 372 -10.79 21.77 -8.87
C HIS A 372 -10.31 20.47 -8.18
N TRP A 373 -10.84 20.17 -6.98
CA TRP A 373 -10.49 18.96 -6.25
C TRP A 373 -11.05 17.69 -6.95
N PRO A 374 -10.22 16.64 -7.18
CA PRO A 374 -10.66 15.39 -7.81
C PRO A 374 -11.78 14.69 -7.04
N GLN A 375 -12.80 14.19 -7.74
CA GLN A 375 -14.03 13.63 -7.15
C GLN A 375 -13.77 12.45 -6.19
N ASP A 376 -12.75 11.63 -6.47
CA ASP A 376 -12.33 10.49 -5.67
C ASP A 376 -11.70 10.89 -4.32
N LYS A 377 -11.20 12.13 -4.22
CA LYS A 377 -10.56 12.72 -3.04
C LYS A 377 -11.51 13.53 -2.15
N ARG A 378 -12.68 13.93 -2.68
CA ARG A 378 -13.70 14.70 -1.94
C ARG A 378 -14.34 13.85 -0.83
N LEU A 379 -14.78 14.51 0.24
CA LEU A 379 -15.76 13.92 1.15
C LEU A 379 -16.99 13.45 0.35
N LYS A 380 -17.59 12.31 0.74
CA LYS A 380 -18.63 11.63 -0.07
C LYS A 380 -20.06 11.93 0.35
N LYS A 381 -20.23 12.31 1.62
CA LYS A 381 -21.50 12.69 2.24
C LYS A 381 -21.20 13.54 3.47
N LEU A 382 -22.15 14.37 3.85
CA LEU A 382 -22.18 15.03 5.15
C LEU A 382 -23.61 14.93 5.68
N THR A 383 -23.79 14.39 6.88
CA THR A 383 -25.10 14.17 7.50
C THR A 383 -25.16 14.82 8.87
N LEU A 384 -26.38 15.03 9.40
CA LEU A 384 -26.56 15.61 10.73
C LEU A 384 -25.81 14.84 11.82
N LYS A 385 -25.72 13.50 11.71
CA LYS A 385 -25.02 12.64 12.67
C LYS A 385 -23.49 12.80 12.67
N ASP A 386 -22.93 13.36 11.60
CA ASP A 386 -21.51 13.64 11.50
C ASP A 386 -21.17 14.93 12.29
N ILE A 387 -22.08 15.92 12.29
CA ILE A 387 -21.89 17.24 12.92
C ILE A 387 -22.49 17.31 14.34
N VAL A 388 -23.55 16.54 14.63
CA VAL A 388 -24.29 16.58 15.90
C VAL A 388 -24.41 15.18 16.47
N LYS A 389 -23.67 14.91 17.56
CA LYS A 389 -23.65 13.62 18.25
C LYS A 389 -24.21 13.79 19.68
N PRO A 390 -25.30 13.10 20.08
CA PRO A 390 -25.87 13.23 21.41
C PRO A 390 -24.85 12.88 22.51
N LYS A 391 -24.70 13.75 23.50
CA LYS A 391 -23.80 13.57 24.67
C LYS A 391 -22.33 13.31 24.32
N LYS A 392 -21.88 13.65 23.11
CA LYS A 392 -20.50 13.49 22.65
C LYS A 392 -20.04 14.75 21.93
N VAL A 393 -18.76 15.08 22.06
CA VAL A 393 -18.13 16.10 21.21
C VAL A 393 -18.27 15.65 19.75
N PRO A 394 -18.68 16.53 18.82
CA PRO A 394 -18.69 16.21 17.40
C PRO A 394 -17.32 15.72 16.92
N GLU A 395 -17.32 14.70 16.08
CA GLU A 395 -16.10 14.13 15.47
C GLU A 395 -16.47 13.64 14.07
N LEU A 396 -15.77 14.08 13.03
CA LEU A 396 -16.08 13.70 11.66
C LEU A 396 -15.75 12.22 11.44
N ASP A 397 -16.76 11.42 11.08
CA ASP A 397 -16.62 9.98 10.76
C ASP A 397 -16.37 9.82 9.24
N GLY A 398 -15.32 10.49 8.78
CA GLY A 398 -14.86 10.49 7.39
C GLY A 398 -13.48 9.83 7.27
N LYS A 399 -13.12 9.36 6.08
CA LYS A 399 -11.80 8.75 5.87
C LYS A 399 -10.70 9.81 5.96
N ALA A 400 -9.51 9.44 6.44
CA ALA A 400 -8.36 10.35 6.50
C ALA A 400 -8.19 11.24 5.24
N HIS A 401 -8.19 10.64 4.03
CA HIS A 401 -8.03 11.41 2.79
C HIS A 401 -9.19 12.36 2.52
N GLU A 402 -10.42 12.01 2.90
CA GLU A 402 -11.59 12.88 2.74
C GLU A 402 -11.47 14.11 3.66
N VAL A 403 -10.93 13.94 4.87
CA VAL A 403 -10.66 15.05 5.81
C VAL A 403 -9.52 15.93 5.31
N ARG A 404 -8.43 15.33 4.83
CA ARG A 404 -7.25 16.02 4.29
C ARG A 404 -7.59 17.01 3.15
N HIS A 405 -8.59 16.68 2.33
CA HIS A 405 -9.08 17.57 1.27
C HIS A 405 -10.22 18.51 1.71
N LEU A 406 -10.90 18.22 2.82
CA LEU A 406 -11.87 19.13 3.44
C LEU A 406 -11.21 20.29 4.19
N CYS A 407 -10.13 20.02 4.95
CA CYS A 407 -9.46 21.02 5.78
C CYS A 407 -9.02 22.31 5.04
N PRO A 408 -8.48 22.25 3.80
CA PRO A 408 -8.21 23.42 2.95
C PRO A 408 -9.40 24.35 2.67
N LEU A 409 -10.65 23.85 2.78
CA LEU A 409 -11.88 24.59 2.47
C LEU A 409 -12.44 25.37 3.67
N LEU A 410 -12.05 25.01 4.91
CA LEU A 410 -12.64 25.54 6.14
C LEU A 410 -12.52 27.06 6.25
N GLU A 411 -11.40 27.63 5.80
CA GLU A 411 -11.18 29.08 5.76
C GLU A 411 -12.18 29.79 4.84
N CYS A 412 -12.45 29.22 3.67
CA CYS A 412 -13.41 29.77 2.70
C CYS A 412 -14.84 29.75 3.27
N LEU A 413 -15.25 28.63 3.88
CA LEU A 413 -16.54 28.49 4.55
C LEU A 413 -16.73 29.53 5.66
N CYS A 414 -15.74 29.70 6.54
CA CYS A 414 -15.79 30.69 7.62
C CYS A 414 -15.78 32.13 7.11
N LYS A 415 -15.01 32.43 6.06
CA LYS A 415 -14.97 33.76 5.46
C LYS A 415 -16.32 34.12 4.82
N ALA A 416 -16.89 33.21 4.02
CA ALA A 416 -18.18 33.38 3.36
C ALA A 416 -19.37 33.54 4.33
N LYS A 417 -19.23 33.08 5.59
CA LYS A 417 -20.20 33.28 6.67
C LYS A 417 -19.85 34.40 7.65
N GLY A 418 -18.89 35.27 7.32
CA GLY A 418 -18.61 36.50 8.07
C GLY A 418 -17.86 36.33 9.40
N LEU A 419 -17.42 35.11 9.76
CA LEU A 419 -16.76 34.86 11.06
C LEU A 419 -15.48 35.69 11.27
N HIS A 420 -14.81 36.07 10.17
CA HIS A 420 -13.62 36.92 10.18
C HIS A 420 -13.87 38.36 10.68
N GLU A 421 -15.11 38.85 10.63
CA GLU A 421 -15.50 40.21 11.02
C GLU A 421 -16.42 40.25 12.26
N GLY A 422 -16.98 39.11 12.65
CA GLY A 422 -17.92 38.96 13.77
C GLY A 422 -17.33 39.09 15.19
N SER A 423 -17.91 38.36 16.14
CA SER A 423 -17.51 38.39 17.56
C SER A 423 -16.06 37.95 17.80
N VAL A 424 -15.54 38.18 19.01
CA VAL A 424 -14.19 37.71 19.40
C VAL A 424 -14.08 36.20 19.24
N HIS A 425 -15.10 35.46 19.68
CA HIS A 425 -15.23 34.01 19.49
C HIS A 425 -15.23 33.62 18.01
N GLN A 426 -16.10 34.23 17.19
CA GLN A 426 -16.18 33.94 15.74
C GLN A 426 -14.84 34.21 15.03
N LYS A 427 -14.13 35.27 15.42
CA LYS A 427 -12.79 35.59 14.92
C LYS A 427 -11.74 34.55 15.35
N ALA A 428 -11.87 33.97 16.55
CA ALA A 428 -11.02 32.87 17.00
C ALA A 428 -11.30 31.57 16.21
N VAL A 429 -12.58 31.20 16.01
CA VAL A 429 -12.99 30.08 15.16
C VAL A 429 -12.44 30.25 13.73
N TYR A 430 -12.58 31.44 13.14
CA TYR A 430 -12.01 31.74 11.82
C TYR A 430 -10.48 31.59 11.79
N LYS A 431 -9.76 32.01 12.84
CA LYS A 431 -8.30 31.81 12.92
C LYS A 431 -7.93 30.32 13.01
N VAL A 432 -8.67 29.49 13.74
CA VAL A 432 -8.47 28.02 13.73
C VAL A 432 -8.67 27.48 12.30
N ALA A 433 -9.77 27.83 11.64
CA ALA A 433 -10.07 27.42 10.28
C ALA A 433 -8.98 27.85 9.28
N LYS A 434 -8.51 29.09 9.38
CA LYS A 434 -7.44 29.68 8.57
C LYS A 434 -6.09 28.96 8.74
N TYR A 435 -5.66 28.73 9.99
CA TYR A 435 -4.38 28.09 10.22
C TYR A 435 -4.41 26.59 9.90
N CYS A 436 -5.55 25.92 10.10
CA CYS A 436 -5.79 24.56 9.61
C CYS A 436 -5.70 24.52 8.07
N SER A 437 -6.49 25.34 7.37
CA SER A 437 -6.45 25.52 5.89
C SER A 437 -5.04 25.71 5.37
N LYS A 438 -4.28 26.66 5.95
CA LYS A 438 -2.91 26.95 5.53
C LYS A 438 -1.96 25.78 5.80
N MET A 439 -2.05 25.14 6.96
CA MET A 439 -1.22 23.99 7.33
C MET A 439 -1.37 22.85 6.29
N TYR A 440 -2.60 22.50 5.91
CA TYR A 440 -2.84 21.49 4.89
C TYR A 440 -2.36 21.90 3.49
N LYS A 441 -2.53 23.18 3.09
CA LYS A 441 -2.00 23.69 1.82
C LYS A 441 -0.47 23.60 1.75
N CYS A 442 0.23 24.03 2.81
CA CYS A 442 1.69 23.95 2.88
C CYS A 442 2.22 22.51 2.96
N LEU A 443 1.44 21.56 3.49
CA LEU A 443 1.75 20.12 3.40
C LEU A 443 1.72 19.67 1.93
N GLU A 444 0.71 20.06 1.15
CA GLU A 444 0.65 19.67 -0.26
C GLU A 444 1.77 20.26 -1.10
N GLU A 445 2.04 21.56 -0.91
CA GLU A 445 3.13 22.32 -1.55
C GLU A 445 4.54 21.84 -1.15
N GLY A 446 4.68 21.04 -0.08
CA GLY A 446 5.98 20.63 0.46
C GLY A 446 6.73 21.77 1.19
N ASN A 447 6.05 22.88 1.51
CA ASN A 447 6.65 24.05 2.16
C ASN A 447 6.76 23.85 3.68
N LEU A 448 7.79 23.12 4.11
CA LEU A 448 8.00 22.74 5.51
C LEU A 448 8.08 23.94 6.47
N LEU A 449 8.66 25.06 6.04
CA LEU A 449 8.80 26.26 6.88
C LEU A 449 7.45 26.94 7.15
N GLU A 450 6.59 27.06 6.14
CA GLU A 450 5.26 27.64 6.35
C GLU A 450 4.26 26.63 6.94
N LEU A 451 4.47 25.33 6.72
CA LEU A 451 3.77 24.23 7.38
C LEU A 451 3.99 24.27 8.90
N GLU A 452 5.25 24.38 9.35
CA GLU A 452 5.62 24.48 10.77
C GLU A 452 4.95 25.69 11.44
N LYS A 453 5.11 26.89 10.85
CA LYS A 453 4.49 28.12 11.35
C LYS A 453 2.96 28.06 11.37
N ALA A 454 2.34 27.49 10.33
CA ALA A 454 0.88 27.36 10.25
C ALA A 454 0.36 26.35 11.28
N GLY A 455 1.05 25.22 11.43
CA GLY A 455 0.71 24.19 12.42
C GLY A 455 0.81 24.70 13.85
N ARG A 456 1.91 25.37 14.24
CA ARG A 456 2.02 25.95 15.60
C ARG A 456 0.93 26.98 15.88
N LYS A 457 0.59 27.82 14.89
CA LYS A 457 -0.51 28.79 15.01
C LYS A 457 -1.88 28.12 15.09
N PHE A 458 -2.11 27.02 14.37
CA PHE A 458 -3.32 26.21 14.47
C PHE A 458 -3.46 25.61 15.88
N VAL A 459 -2.43 24.92 16.37
CA VAL A 459 -2.40 24.31 17.70
C VAL A 459 -2.62 25.36 18.80
N SER A 460 -1.83 26.44 18.80
CA SER A 460 -1.94 27.51 19.81
C SER A 460 -3.31 28.20 19.79
N GLN A 461 -3.83 28.53 18.61
CA GLN A 461 -5.15 29.17 18.50
C GLN A 461 -6.30 28.24 18.92
N TYR A 462 -6.18 26.93 18.68
CA TYR A 462 -7.16 25.94 19.15
C TYR A 462 -7.12 25.80 20.68
N MET A 463 -5.93 25.71 21.30
CA MET A 463 -5.82 25.67 22.78
C MET A 463 -6.45 26.92 23.43
N ALA A 464 -6.20 28.11 22.85
CA ALA A 464 -6.80 29.36 23.32
C ALA A 464 -8.33 29.38 23.17
N LEU A 465 -8.87 28.76 22.13
CA LEU A 465 -10.32 28.64 21.89
C LEU A 465 -10.99 27.63 22.84
N GLU A 466 -10.33 26.50 23.16
CA GLU A 466 -10.78 25.58 24.22
C GLU A 466 -10.82 26.29 25.58
N ALA A 467 -9.80 27.10 25.90
CA ALA A 467 -9.74 27.84 27.16
C ALA A 467 -10.87 28.88 27.29
N GLU A 468 -11.13 29.65 26.22
CA GLU A 468 -12.23 30.61 26.17
C GLU A 468 -13.59 29.91 26.31
N ALA A 469 -13.88 28.89 25.50
CA ALA A 469 -15.12 28.10 25.60
C ALA A 469 -15.25 27.38 26.97
N THR A 470 -14.13 27.04 27.61
CA THR A 470 -14.11 26.42 28.94
C THR A 470 -14.59 27.37 30.04
N SER A 471 -14.38 28.67 29.88
CA SER A 471 -14.80 29.70 30.86
C SER A 471 -16.28 30.08 30.79
N ALA A 472 -17.00 29.65 29.74
CA ALA A 472 -18.35 30.14 29.43
C ALA A 472 -19.51 29.33 30.02
N ASP A 473 -19.35 28.01 30.22
CA ASP A 473 -20.38 27.13 30.80
C ASP A 473 -19.74 25.87 31.43
N GLU A 474 -20.32 25.34 32.51
CA GLU A 474 -19.92 24.09 33.16
C GLU A 474 -20.88 22.92 32.87
N SER A 475 -22.09 23.21 32.38
CA SER A 475 -23.23 22.27 32.37
C SER A 475 -23.41 21.47 31.08
N GLU A 476 -22.85 21.91 29.96
CA GLU A 476 -22.95 21.23 28.66
C GLU A 476 -21.66 20.48 28.23
N VAL A 477 -21.82 19.57 27.26
CA VAL A 477 -20.67 18.92 26.59
C VAL A 477 -19.97 19.97 25.72
N LYS A 478 -18.92 20.58 26.27
CA LYS A 478 -18.10 21.62 25.62
C LYS A 478 -17.77 21.25 24.17
N LEU A 479 -18.27 22.06 23.24
CA LEU A 479 -18.08 21.88 21.79
C LEU A 479 -16.59 21.88 21.45
N TRP A 480 -15.89 22.93 21.91
CA TRP A 480 -14.45 23.06 21.84
C TRP A 480 -13.81 22.28 22.98
N ARG A 481 -13.23 21.13 22.64
CA ARG A 481 -12.46 20.28 23.55
C ARG A 481 -11.28 19.69 22.80
N SER A 482 -10.08 19.82 23.34
CA SER A 482 -8.88 19.25 22.74
C SER A 482 -8.72 17.77 23.11
N LYS A 483 -7.88 17.09 22.34
CA LYS A 483 -7.46 15.71 22.56
C LYS A 483 -5.94 15.62 22.63
N PRO A 484 -5.38 14.64 23.36
CA PRO A 484 -3.95 14.27 23.33
C PRO A 484 -3.27 14.24 21.96
N LYS A 485 -3.98 13.99 20.85
CA LYS A 485 -3.43 14.11 19.49
C LYS A 485 -2.86 15.50 19.17
N PHE A 486 -3.28 16.59 19.84
CA PHE A 486 -2.66 17.91 19.72
C PHE A 486 -1.21 17.94 20.25
N HIS A 487 -0.92 17.23 21.33
CA HIS A 487 0.44 17.10 21.84
C HIS A 487 1.36 16.40 20.83
N VAL A 488 0.86 15.33 20.21
CA VAL A 488 1.61 14.59 19.18
C VAL A 488 1.68 15.38 17.86
N THR A 489 0.71 16.25 17.58
CA THR A 489 0.82 17.23 16.48
C THR A 489 2.01 18.15 16.69
N SER A 490 2.26 18.63 17.92
CA SER A 490 3.46 19.44 18.21
C SER A 490 4.77 18.67 18.01
N HIS A 491 4.84 17.39 18.37
CA HIS A 491 6.01 16.53 18.05
C HIS A 491 6.24 16.38 16.55
N ILE A 492 5.18 16.21 15.75
CA ILE A 492 5.29 16.19 14.27
C ILE A 492 5.84 17.52 13.76
N LEU A 493 5.37 18.66 14.30
CA LEU A 493 5.87 19.99 13.90
C LEU A 493 7.32 20.25 14.33
N ASP A 494 7.78 19.62 15.41
CA ASP A 494 9.19 19.64 15.81
C ASP A 494 10.05 18.81 14.85
N LEU A 495 9.57 17.66 14.37
CA LEU A 495 10.24 16.93 13.27
C LEU A 495 10.24 17.75 11.95
N VAL A 496 9.16 18.48 11.64
CA VAL A 496 9.10 19.37 10.46
C VAL A 496 10.14 20.49 10.56
N SER A 497 10.39 21.05 11.75
CA SER A 497 11.41 22.09 11.94
C SER A 497 12.84 21.56 11.70
N LEU A 498 13.06 20.26 11.88
CA LEU A 498 14.28 19.53 11.52
C LEU A 498 14.33 19.08 10.04
N GLY A 499 13.33 19.44 9.23
CA GLY A 499 13.27 19.12 7.80
C GLY A 499 12.58 17.80 7.44
N HIS A 500 11.93 17.12 8.38
CA HIS A 500 11.15 15.92 8.07
C HIS A 500 9.83 16.30 7.38
N ASN A 501 9.62 15.79 6.17
CA ASN A 501 8.33 15.93 5.49
C ASN A 501 7.34 14.86 6.04
N PRO A 502 6.16 15.23 6.57
CA PRO A 502 5.21 14.25 7.12
C PRO A 502 4.69 13.23 6.09
N LYS A 503 4.77 13.54 4.79
CA LYS A 503 4.47 12.60 3.70
C LYS A 503 5.39 11.36 3.67
N HIS A 504 6.49 11.36 4.45
CA HIS A 504 7.41 10.21 4.54
C HIS A 504 6.99 9.18 5.59
N SER A 505 6.26 9.58 6.64
CA SER A 505 5.89 8.73 7.79
C SER A 505 4.39 8.49 7.96
N TRP A 506 3.54 9.00 7.07
CA TRP A 506 2.10 8.75 7.11
C TRP A 506 1.71 7.31 6.67
N ASN A 507 0.56 6.82 7.15
CA ASN A 507 0.20 5.40 7.01
C ASN A 507 -0.77 5.10 5.85
N TYR A 508 -1.05 6.05 4.96
CA TYR A 508 -2.01 5.89 3.84
C TYR A 508 -1.77 4.66 2.96
N ARG A 509 -0.51 4.38 2.62
CA ARG A 509 -0.14 3.22 1.81
C ARG A 509 -0.23 1.93 2.62
N ASP A 510 0.14 1.97 3.90
CA ASP A 510 0.08 0.82 4.81
C ASP A 510 -1.36 0.40 5.10
N GLU A 511 -2.28 1.33 5.31
CA GLU A 511 -3.71 1.05 5.42
C GLU A 511 -4.32 0.52 4.12
N THR A 512 -3.93 1.09 2.98
CA THR A 512 -4.39 0.61 1.68
C THR A 512 -3.96 -0.85 1.47
N PHE A 513 -2.72 -1.18 1.84
CA PHE A 513 -2.19 -2.54 1.84
C PHE A 513 -2.91 -3.45 2.85
N ALA A 514 -3.13 -3.00 4.09
CA ALA A 514 -3.88 -3.74 5.10
C ALA A 514 -5.32 -4.03 4.64
N GLY A 515 -5.99 -3.07 4.01
CA GLY A 515 -7.32 -3.24 3.40
C GLY A 515 -7.32 -4.18 2.19
N CYS A 516 -6.22 -4.25 1.42
CA CYS A 516 -6.02 -5.27 0.40
C CYS A 516 -5.85 -6.66 1.02
N MET A 517 -5.02 -6.81 2.05
CA MET A 517 -4.85 -8.07 2.78
C MET A 517 -6.14 -8.52 3.49
N GLN A 518 -6.94 -7.58 4.00
CA GLN A 518 -8.25 -7.87 4.55
C GLN A 518 -9.17 -8.46 3.46
N LYS A 519 -9.25 -7.85 2.26
CA LYS A 519 -10.01 -8.38 1.12
C LYS A 519 -9.56 -9.79 0.74
N LEU A 520 -8.25 -10.03 0.63
CA LEU A 520 -7.69 -11.33 0.28
C LEU A 520 -7.86 -12.39 1.39
N SER A 521 -7.98 -11.99 2.66
CA SER A 521 -8.19 -12.93 3.79
C SER A 521 -9.65 -13.33 4.02
N PHE A 522 -10.63 -12.62 3.43
CA PHE A 522 -12.05 -12.94 3.61
C PHE A 522 -12.40 -14.39 3.18
N ARG A 523 -13.16 -15.07 4.04
CA ARG A 523 -13.64 -16.44 3.87
C ARG A 523 -15.17 -16.45 3.81
N ARG A 524 -15.75 -17.28 2.95
CA ARG A 524 -17.21 -17.51 2.85
C ARG A 524 -17.74 -18.60 3.80
N GLY A 525 -16.88 -19.27 4.57
CA GLY A 525 -17.29 -20.28 5.55
C GLY A 525 -16.21 -21.29 5.97
N GLY A 526 -16.68 -22.39 6.56
CA GLY A 526 -15.87 -23.52 7.06
C GLY A 526 -15.15 -23.24 8.39
N LYS A 527 -14.71 -24.30 9.08
CA LYS A 527 -13.96 -24.21 10.35
C LYS A 527 -12.75 -23.28 10.19
N PHE A 528 -12.58 -22.33 11.12
CA PHE A 528 -11.39 -21.47 11.14
C PHE A 528 -10.19 -22.25 11.66
N GLU A 529 -9.10 -22.22 10.88
CA GLU A 529 -7.80 -22.78 11.23
C GLU A 529 -6.76 -21.74 10.78
N PRO A 530 -5.90 -21.20 11.68
CA PRO A 530 -5.02 -20.08 11.36
C PRO A 530 -4.09 -20.33 10.18
N GLY A 531 -3.38 -21.47 10.17
CA GLY A 531 -2.45 -21.84 9.11
C GLY A 531 -3.11 -21.87 7.73
N MET A 532 -4.26 -22.54 7.61
CA MET A 532 -5.03 -22.61 6.35
C MET A 532 -5.62 -21.27 5.91
N ALA A 533 -5.85 -20.33 6.84
CA ALA A 533 -6.31 -18.99 6.51
C ALA A 533 -5.14 -18.12 5.98
N ALA A 534 -3.98 -18.18 6.65
CA ALA A 534 -2.75 -17.51 6.22
C ALA A 534 -2.23 -18.07 4.88
N GLU A 535 -2.30 -19.40 4.68
CA GLU A 535 -1.90 -20.03 3.42
C GLU A 535 -2.73 -19.49 2.24
N LYS A 536 -4.05 -19.43 2.40
CA LYS A 536 -4.95 -18.89 1.37
C LYS A 536 -4.76 -17.41 1.13
N LEU A 537 -4.45 -16.63 2.16
CA LEU A 537 -4.09 -15.22 2.03
C LEU A 537 -2.82 -15.07 1.17
N LEU A 538 -1.76 -15.80 1.50
CA LEU A 538 -0.49 -15.77 0.76
C LEU A 538 -0.68 -16.25 -0.67
N LEU A 539 -1.32 -17.39 -0.93
CA LEU A 539 -1.57 -17.89 -2.29
C LEU A 539 -2.41 -16.94 -3.15
N ARG A 540 -3.40 -16.25 -2.55
CA ARG A 540 -4.18 -15.21 -3.24
C ARG A 540 -3.33 -14.00 -3.57
N TRP A 541 -2.46 -13.56 -2.65
CA TRP A 541 -1.53 -12.45 -2.86
C TRP A 541 -0.46 -12.77 -3.91
N MET A 542 0.16 -13.94 -3.82
CA MET A 542 1.15 -14.47 -4.76
C MET A 542 0.60 -14.55 -6.20
N ALA A 543 -0.70 -14.82 -6.34
CA ALA A 543 -1.37 -14.84 -7.63
C ALA A 543 -1.85 -13.45 -8.10
N ASP A 544 -2.00 -12.47 -7.21
CA ASP A 544 -2.39 -11.09 -7.56
C ASP A 544 -1.21 -10.22 -7.99
N ILE A 545 -0.01 -10.51 -7.47
CA ILE A 545 1.25 -9.87 -7.84
C ILE A 545 2.15 -10.86 -8.61
N PRO A 546 2.16 -10.83 -9.96
CA PRO A 546 2.97 -11.75 -10.76
C PRO A 546 4.44 -11.32 -10.83
N PHE A 547 5.34 -12.00 -10.11
CA PHE A 547 6.79 -11.77 -10.22
C PHE A 547 7.37 -12.21 -11.56
N LEU A 548 8.36 -11.45 -12.02
CA LEU A 548 9.26 -11.86 -13.09
C LEU A 548 10.30 -12.80 -12.48
N HIS A 549 10.17 -14.10 -12.74
CA HIS A 549 11.19 -15.05 -12.30
C HIS A 549 12.50 -14.77 -13.07
N PHE A 550 13.61 -14.55 -12.36
CA PHE A 550 14.90 -14.14 -12.95
C PHE A 550 15.34 -15.01 -14.16
N ALA A 551 15.08 -16.32 -14.10
CA ALA A 551 15.37 -17.26 -15.19
C ALA A 551 14.56 -17.00 -16.48
N ALA A 552 13.31 -16.54 -16.36
CA ALA A 552 12.47 -16.19 -17.51
C ALA A 552 12.84 -14.82 -18.09
N ALA A 553 13.29 -13.88 -17.24
CA ALA A 553 13.83 -12.60 -17.71
C ALA A 553 15.11 -12.79 -18.55
N ILE A 554 16.00 -13.72 -18.17
CA ILE A 554 17.20 -14.04 -18.95
C ILE A 554 16.85 -14.58 -20.35
N GLN A 555 15.79 -15.39 -20.50
CA GLN A 555 15.33 -15.85 -21.82
C GLN A 555 14.83 -14.72 -22.71
N LEU A 556 14.13 -13.72 -22.14
CA LEU A 556 13.67 -12.52 -22.88
C LEU A 556 14.81 -11.60 -23.36
N PHE A 557 16.04 -11.79 -22.86
CA PHE A 557 17.25 -11.10 -23.33
C PHE A 557 18.21 -12.01 -24.12
N GLN A 558 17.76 -13.20 -24.53
CA GLN A 558 18.56 -14.19 -25.28
C GLN A 558 18.00 -14.56 -26.66
N GLU A 559 16.90 -13.96 -27.10
CA GLU A 559 16.53 -13.96 -28.53
C GLU A 559 17.28 -12.82 -29.26
N PRO A 560 17.90 -13.10 -30.44
CA PRO A 560 18.81 -12.17 -31.14
C PRO A 560 18.11 -11.06 -31.95
#